data_AF-A0A943EEP2-F1
#
_entry.id   AF-A0A943EEP2-F1
#
_cell.length_a   1.000
_cell.length_b   1.000
_cell.length_c   1.000
_cell.angle_alpha   90.00
_cell.angle_beta   90.00
_cell.angle_gamma   90.00
#
_symmetry.space_group_name_H-M   'P 1'
#
loop_
_entity.id
_entity.type
_entity.pdbx_description
1 polymer ?
#
loop_
_entity_poly.entity_id
_entity_poly.type
_entity_poly.pdbx_seq_one_letter_code
_entity_poly.pdbx_strand_id
1 'polypeptide(L)' 'MGIRFAKLKERRINGLANHAKCPINTGRLEEYNNKIKVAKRNAYGYKNDRYFFTLIRYLSLPTYDLASPKNA' A
#
# COMPACT_ATOMS: atom_id res chain seq x y z
N MET A 1 -19.63 13.32 -20.16
CA MET A 1 -18.65 12.80 -19.19
C MET A 1 -19.04 13.03 -17.72
N GLY A 2 -19.64 14.19 -17.34
CA GLY A 2 -19.86 14.54 -15.92
C GLY A 2 -20.92 13.74 -15.15
N ILE A 3 -22.00 13.30 -15.79
CA ILE A 3 -23.15 12.67 -15.10
C ILE A 3 -22.77 11.35 -14.41
N ARG A 4 -21.95 10.51 -15.05
CA ARG A 4 -21.48 9.25 -14.46
C ARG A 4 -20.55 9.47 -13.26
N PHE A 5 -19.69 10.48 -13.34
CA PHE A 5 -18.78 10.82 -12.26
C PHE A 5 -19.53 11.37 -11.03
N ALA A 6 -20.51 12.25 -11.25
CA ALA A 6 -21.37 12.77 -10.20
C ALA A 6 -22.10 11.65 -9.45
N LYS A 7 -22.69 10.69 -10.18
CA LYS A 7 -23.39 9.53 -9.60
C LYS A 7 -22.45 8.60 -8.79
N LEU A 8 -21.18 8.50 -9.18
CA LEU A 8 -20.14 7.76 -8.44
C LEU A 8 -19.71 8.46 -7.15
N LYS A 9 -19.71 9.80 -7.15
CA LYS A 9 -19.34 10.62 -5.98
C LYS A 9 -20.48 10.63 -4.96
N GLU A 10 -21.72 10.74 -5.42
CA GLU A 10 -22.92 10.71 -4.57
C GLU A 10 -22.94 9.48 -3.65
N ARG A 11 -22.64 8.29 -4.19
CA ARG A 11 -22.56 7.04 -3.42
C ARG A 11 -21.44 6.99 -2.36
N ARG A 12 -20.45 7.89 -2.44
CA ARG A 12 -19.26 7.90 -1.55
C ARG A 12 -19.19 9.12 -0.62
N ILE A 13 -20.24 9.94 -0.57
CA ILE A 13 -20.27 11.18 0.25
C ILE A 13 -19.94 10.91 1.72
N ASN A 14 -20.54 9.87 2.32
CA ASN A 14 -20.30 9.53 3.72
C ASN A 14 -18.83 9.16 3.99
N GLY A 15 -18.20 8.42 3.08
CA GLY A 15 -16.77 8.09 3.18
C GLY A 15 -15.87 9.32 3.05
N LEU A 16 -16.26 10.27 2.20
CA LEU A 16 -15.53 11.53 2.02
C LEU A 16 -15.64 12.44 3.26
N ALA A 17 -16.84 12.56 3.84
CA ALA A 17 -17.06 13.30 5.07
C ALA A 17 -16.30 12.69 6.26
N ASN A 18 -16.25 11.35 6.35
CA ASN A 18 -15.48 10.66 7.38
C ASN A 18 -13.97 10.86 7.20
N HIS A 19 -13.46 10.86 5.95
CA HIS A 19 -12.06 11.17 5.68
C HIS A 19 -11.72 12.64 6.04
N ALA A 20 -12.64 13.58 5.79
CA ALA A 20 -12.45 14.97 6.18
C ALA A 20 -12.40 15.15 7.71
N LYS A 21 -13.19 14.37 8.44
CA LYS A 21 -13.19 14.35 9.93
C LYS A 21 -11.96 13.63 10.50
N CYS A 22 -11.60 12.48 9.93
CA CYS A 22 -10.46 11.67 10.32
C CYS A 22 -9.56 11.47 9.10
N PRO A 23 -8.46 12.24 8.97
CA PRO A 23 -7.57 12.16 7.81
C PRO A 23 -6.76 10.87 7.85
N ILE A 24 -7.35 9.77 7.35
CA ILE A 24 -6.67 8.50 7.16
C ILE A 24 -6.04 8.51 5.76
N ASN A 25 -4.70 8.55 5.70
CA ASN A 25 -3.97 8.49 4.43
C ASN A 25 -3.75 7.03 4.01
N THR A 26 -4.08 6.70 2.75
CA THR A 26 -3.79 5.38 2.14
C THR A 26 -2.38 5.28 1.55
N GLY A 27 -1.60 6.35 1.53
CA GLY A 27 -0.30 6.42 0.83
C GLY A 27 0.67 5.28 1.20
N ARG A 28 0.79 4.95 2.50
CA ARG A 28 1.61 3.80 2.94
C ARG A 28 1.07 2.46 2.42
N LEU A 29 -0.25 2.28 2.44
CA LEU A 29 -0.89 1.07 1.94
C LEU A 29 -0.72 0.93 0.42
N GLU A 30 -0.82 2.04 -0.31
CA GLU A 30 -0.58 2.10 -1.75
C GLU A 30 0.88 1.79 -2.11
N GLU A 31 1.83 2.32 -1.33
CA GLU A 31 3.25 2.01 -1.46
C GLU A 31 3.52 0.51 -1.30
N TYR A 32 2.97 -0.12 -0.25
CA TYR A 32 3.09 -1.56 -0.03
C TYR A 32 2.46 -2.37 -1.17
N ASN A 33 1.25 -1.99 -1.62
CA ASN A 33 0.60 -2.63 -2.74
C ASN A 33 1.43 -2.57 -4.03
N ASN A 34 2.14 -1.46 -4.26
CA ASN A 34 3.03 -1.33 -5.40
C ASN A 34 4.26 -2.24 -5.29
N LYS A 35 4.92 -2.28 -4.12
CA LYS A 35 6.05 -3.18 -3.86
C LYS A 35 5.67 -4.65 -4.06
N ILE A 36 4.52 -5.07 -3.54
CA ILE A 36 3.99 -6.44 -3.73
C ILE A 36 3.72 -6.72 -5.21
N LYS A 37 3.12 -5.77 -5.95
CA LYS A 37 2.84 -5.92 -7.38
C LYS A 37 4.11 -6.11 -8.21
N VAL A 38 5.15 -5.33 -7.92
CA VAL A 38 6.47 -5.47 -8.57
C VAL A 38 7.10 -6.81 -8.21
N ALA A 39 7.09 -7.21 -6.93
CA ALA A 39 7.61 -8.50 -6.50
C ALA A 39 6.91 -9.67 -7.20
N LYS A 40 5.58 -9.61 -7.37
CA LYS A 40 4.82 -10.62 -8.13
C LYS A 40 5.24 -10.70 -9.59
N ARG A 41 5.49 -9.56 -10.25
CA ARG A 41 5.94 -9.53 -11.65
C ARG A 41 7.29 -10.22 -11.84
N ASN A 42 8.21 -10.01 -10.89
CA ASN A 42 9.53 -10.63 -10.91
C ASN A 42 9.52 -12.10 -10.47
N ALA A 43 8.50 -12.51 -9.72
CA ALA A 43 8.36 -13.87 -9.21
C ALA A 43 7.62 -14.82 -10.17
N TYR A 44 7.19 -14.39 -11.36
CA TYR A 44 6.57 -15.29 -12.34
C TYR A 44 7.51 -16.47 -12.66
N GLY A 45 7.09 -17.68 -12.30
CA GLY A 45 7.87 -18.92 -12.45
C GLY A 45 8.49 -19.46 -11.16
N TYR A 46 8.49 -18.70 -10.06
CA TYR A 46 8.92 -19.20 -8.75
C TYR A 46 7.80 -20.04 -8.10
N LYS A 47 8.09 -21.31 -7.82
CA LYS A 47 7.14 -22.28 -7.25
C LYS A 47 7.09 -22.26 -5.71
N ASN A 48 7.84 -21.36 -5.07
CA ASN A 48 8.02 -21.32 -3.62
C ASN A 48 7.28 -20.15 -2.99
N ASP A 49 6.01 -20.38 -2.65
CA ASP A 49 5.14 -19.40 -2.01
C ASP A 49 5.68 -18.97 -0.64
N ARG A 50 6.34 -19.86 0.12
CA ARG A 50 6.93 -19.50 1.42
C ARG A 50 8.01 -18.44 1.28
N TYR A 51 8.86 -18.57 0.27
CA TYR A 51 9.87 -17.54 -0.02
C TYR A 51 9.22 -16.21 -0.41
N PHE A 52 8.17 -16.26 -1.24
CA PHE A 52 7.43 -15.07 -1.63
C PHE A 52 6.80 -14.34 -0.43
N PHE A 53 6.11 -15.04 0.47
CA PHE A 53 5.54 -14.42 1.68
C PHE A 53 6.62 -13.88 2.63
N THR A 54 7.77 -14.53 2.72
CA THR A 54 8.91 -14.06 3.51
C THR A 54 9.46 -12.74 2.93
N LEU A 55 9.58 -12.66 1.61
CA LEU A 55 9.97 -11.42 0.92
C LEU A 55 8.95 -10.30 1.16
N ILE A 56 7.64 -10.58 1.09
CA ILE A 56 6.60 -9.59 1.40
C ILE A 56 6.74 -9.07 2.83
N ARG A 57 7.00 -9.96 3.81
CA ARG A 57 7.21 -9.58 5.20
C ARG A 57 8.46 -8.72 5.39
N TYR A 58 9.56 -9.04 4.70
CA TYR A 58 10.77 -8.24 4.74
C TYR A 58 10.55 -6.83 4.16
N LEU A 59 9.84 -6.74 3.02
CA LEU A 59 9.51 -5.47 2.37
C LEU A 59 8.51 -4.62 3.17
N SER A 60 7.71 -5.24 4.05
CA SER A 60 6.77 -4.54 4.91
C SER A 60 7.40 -4.02 6.20
N LEU A 61 8.60 -4.52 6.58
CA LEU A 61 9.34 -3.99 7.71
C LEU A 61 9.73 -2.54 7.44
N PRO A 62 9.41 -1.63 8.35
CA PRO A 62 9.80 -0.25 8.21
C PRO A 62 11.31 -0.12 8.40
N THR A 63 11.99 0.53 7.46
CA THR A 63 13.45 0.65 7.41
C THR A 63 14.06 1.53 8.50
N TYR A 64 13.27 1.99 9.48
CA TYR A 64 13.77 2.85 10.56
C TYR A 64 14.69 2.10 11.54
N ASP A 65 14.53 0.77 11.69
CA ASP A 65 15.37 -0.04 12.60
C ASP A 65 16.74 -0.42 12.01
N LEU A 66 16.99 -0.15 10.72
CA LEU A 66 18.29 -0.38 10.08
C LEU A 66 19.16 0.88 10.02
N ALA A 67 18.65 2.02 10.48
CA ALA A 67 19.47 3.17 10.79
C ALA A 67 20.21 2.88 12.10
N SER A 68 21.32 2.14 11.99
CA SER A 68 22.40 2.14 12.98
C SER A 68 22.60 3.55 13.54
N PRO A 69 22.80 3.72 14.86
CA PRO A 69 23.05 5.03 15.45
C PRO A 69 24.19 5.67 14.66
N LYS A 70 23.92 6.84 14.07
CA LYS A 70 24.95 7.66 13.44
C LYS A 70 25.94 8.00 14.54
N ASN A 71 27.10 7.35 14.51
CA ASN A 71 28.38 7.70 15.11
C ASN A 71 28.35 8.34 16.52
N ALA A 72 28.89 7.61 17.51
CA ALA A 72 29.59 8.25 18.62
C ALA A 72 30.86 8.95 18.10
#